data_AF-A0A2N1UT51-F1
#
_entry.id   AF-A0A2N1UT51-F1
#
_cell.length_a   1.000
_cell.length_b   1.000
_cell.length_c   1.000
_cell.angle_alpha   90.00
_cell.angle_beta   90.00
_cell.angle_gamma   90.00
#
_symmetry.space_group_name_H-M   'P 1'
#
loop_
_entity.id
_entity.type
_entity.pdbx_description
1 polymer ?
#
loop_
_entity_poly.entity_id
_entity_poly.type
_entity_poly.pdbx_seq_one_letter_code
_entity_poly.pdbx_strand_id
1 'polypeptide(L)'
;MTDKSIWKKTLSWFVEIDDGQVKPVDNPENMESVMAQTRKSMQEIDQDPPAEAVNTTVSSVVSNFVPKEEVRAVLVDQNSRQDAPDFSALYDSVSKSNHSVYKVEEILAQPELQNLPKETRAKAAAVALRAMGSSVEEVIQDAYLKDQALDQAELLQRQLSHETKQRNEARIGEIQQEVDQFLKAKNTEIEALREENYQSDQQLHQWVEAKLQEKKRLFQILSHFVADDSANITLGEMPGGAGR
;
A
#
# COMPACT_ATOMS: atom_id res chain seq x y z
N MET A 1 -48.29 7.68 7.51
CA MET A 1 -49.52 8.33 7.02
C MET A 1 -49.73 7.89 5.58
N THR A 2 -50.58 6.89 5.37
CA THR A 2 -50.86 6.30 4.06
C THR A 2 -51.79 7.23 3.28
N ASP A 3 -51.42 7.56 2.05
CA ASP A 3 -52.17 8.44 1.17
C ASP A 3 -53.55 7.83 0.84
N LYS A 4 -54.61 8.43 1.39
CA LYS A 4 -56.01 8.03 1.16
C LYS A 4 -56.50 8.42 -0.24
N SER A 5 -55.68 9.09 -1.08
CA SER A 5 -56.09 9.54 -2.42
C SER A 5 -56.14 8.40 -3.45
N ILE A 6 -55.30 7.37 -3.29
CA ILE A 6 -55.22 6.24 -4.22
C ILE A 6 -56.48 5.35 -4.12
N TRP A 7 -56.96 5.10 -2.90
CA TRP A 7 -58.17 4.30 -2.65
C TRP A 7 -59.48 4.99 -3.07
N LYS A 8 -59.50 6.33 -3.16
CA LYS A 8 -60.67 7.05 -3.67
C LYS A 8 -60.78 7.01 -5.19
N LYS A 9 -59.64 6.96 -5.91
CA LYS A 9 -59.63 6.88 -7.38
C LYS A 9 -60.03 5.51 -7.90
N THR A 10 -59.69 4.43 -7.21
CA THR A 10 -60.05 3.06 -7.61
C THR A 10 -61.53 2.72 -7.39
N LEU A 11 -62.16 3.28 -6.35
CA LEU A 11 -63.59 3.04 -6.06
C LEU A 11 -64.56 3.85 -6.95
N SER A 12 -64.11 4.97 -7.54
CA SER A 12 -64.92 5.82 -8.41
C SER A 12 -65.28 5.19 -9.76
N TRP A 13 -64.65 4.06 -10.13
CA TRP A 13 -64.89 3.37 -11.40
C TRP A 13 -65.90 2.22 -11.30
N PHE A 14 -66.35 1.87 -10.10
CA PHE A 14 -67.20 0.68 -9.89
C PHE A 14 -68.63 1.00 -9.44
N VAL A 15 -68.92 2.22 -8.96
CA VAL A 15 -70.25 2.59 -8.44
C VAL A 15 -70.56 4.06 -8.70
N GLU A 16 -71.71 4.34 -9.29
CA GLU A 16 -72.32 5.67 -9.28
C GLU A 16 -73.34 5.71 -8.11
N ILE A 17 -73.17 6.65 -7.18
CA ILE A 17 -74.04 6.80 -6.00
C ILE A 17 -74.92 8.02 -6.23
N ASP A 18 -76.20 7.78 -6.51
CA ASP A 18 -77.25 8.80 -6.50
C ASP A 18 -78.32 8.37 -5.48
N ASP A 19 -78.70 9.29 -4.59
CA ASP A 19 -79.72 9.12 -3.55
C ASP A 19 -79.68 7.77 -2.80
N GLY A 20 -78.48 7.35 -2.38
CA GLY A 20 -78.28 6.24 -1.44
C GLY A 20 -78.62 4.84 -2.01
N GLN A 21 -78.72 4.69 -3.32
CA GLN A 21 -78.90 3.39 -3.99
C GLN A 21 -77.68 3.10 -4.89
N VAL A 22 -77.03 1.95 -4.66
CA VAL A 22 -75.88 1.47 -5.45
C VAL A 22 -76.38 0.71 -6.67
N LYS A 23 -76.12 1.22 -7.87
CA LYS A 23 -76.36 0.49 -9.14
C LYS A 23 -75.03 0.12 -9.81
N PRO A 24 -74.88 -1.13 -10.30
CA PRO A 24 -73.71 -1.52 -11.09
C PRO A 24 -73.75 -0.90 -12.49
N VAL A 25 -72.58 -0.47 -12.99
CA VAL A 25 -72.40 0.09 -14.34
C VAL A 25 -72.35 -1.04 -15.37
N ASP A 26 -73.31 -1.07 -16.29
CA ASP A 26 -73.40 -2.04 -17.40
C ASP A 26 -72.43 -1.67 -18.53
N ASN A 27 -71.17 -2.11 -18.48
CA ASN A 27 -70.33 -2.17 -19.68
C ASN A 27 -69.24 -3.27 -19.61
N PRO A 28 -69.50 -4.47 -20.14
CA PRO A 28 -68.59 -5.61 -20.04
C PRO A 28 -67.34 -5.53 -20.94
N GLU A 29 -67.33 -4.67 -21.97
CA GLU A 29 -66.19 -4.59 -22.90
C GLU A 29 -64.96 -3.86 -22.32
N ASN A 30 -65.11 -3.14 -21.20
CA ASN A 30 -63.99 -2.47 -20.53
C ASN A 30 -63.38 -3.33 -19.40
N MET A 31 -64.02 -4.46 -19.05
CA MET A 31 -63.62 -5.28 -17.91
C MET A 31 -62.39 -6.14 -18.21
N GLU A 32 -62.24 -6.63 -19.44
CA GLU A 32 -61.03 -7.35 -19.86
C GLU A 32 -59.79 -6.43 -19.92
N SER A 33 -59.97 -5.20 -20.37
CA SER A 33 -58.90 -4.19 -20.41
C SER A 33 -58.46 -3.77 -19.01
N VAL A 34 -59.42 -3.55 -18.11
CA VAL A 34 -59.15 -3.19 -16.71
C VAL A 34 -58.60 -4.38 -15.92
N MET A 35 -59.06 -5.60 -16.18
CA MET A 35 -58.48 -6.81 -15.57
C MET A 35 -57.10 -7.12 -16.15
N ALA A 36 -56.83 -6.81 -17.42
CA ALA A 36 -55.50 -6.92 -18.00
C ALA A 36 -54.52 -5.89 -17.41
N GLN A 37 -54.96 -4.64 -17.21
CA GLN A 37 -54.16 -3.61 -16.52
C GLN A 37 -53.97 -3.93 -15.04
N THR A 38 -54.98 -4.45 -14.35
CA THR A 38 -54.88 -4.85 -12.94
C THR A 38 -54.02 -6.10 -12.77
N ARG A 39 -54.08 -7.06 -13.70
CA ARG A 39 -53.21 -8.25 -13.72
C ARG A 39 -51.77 -7.89 -14.07
N LYS A 40 -51.55 -6.90 -14.94
CA LYS A 40 -50.24 -6.32 -15.21
C LYS A 40 -49.69 -5.58 -13.98
N SER A 41 -50.54 -4.85 -13.27
CA SER A 41 -50.19 -4.17 -12.00
C SER A 41 -49.93 -5.16 -10.86
N MET A 42 -50.65 -6.29 -10.80
CA MET A 42 -50.46 -7.34 -9.79
C MET A 42 -49.26 -8.25 -10.12
N GLN A 43 -48.92 -8.47 -11.39
CA GLN A 43 -47.66 -9.12 -11.79
C GLN A 43 -46.43 -8.24 -11.58
N GLU A 44 -46.61 -6.94 -11.40
CA GLU A 44 -45.54 -5.99 -11.06
C GLU A 44 -45.33 -5.84 -9.54
N ILE A 45 -46.19 -6.47 -8.73
CA ILE A 45 -46.11 -6.48 -7.25
C ILE A 45 -45.47 -7.77 -6.70
N ASP A 46 -45.31 -8.81 -7.52
CA ASP A 46 -44.66 -10.08 -7.15
C ASP A 46 -43.22 -10.20 -7.68
N GLN A 47 -42.63 -9.07 -8.09
CA GLN A 47 -41.17 -8.95 -8.11
C GLN A 47 -40.78 -8.45 -6.73
N ASP A 48 -39.96 -9.24 -6.02
CA ASP A 48 -39.18 -8.74 -4.88
C ASP A 48 -38.71 -7.32 -5.20
N PRO A 49 -38.84 -6.36 -4.26
CA PRO A 49 -38.33 -5.02 -4.51
C PRO A 49 -36.87 -5.18 -4.97
N PRO A 50 -36.48 -4.66 -6.14
CA PRO A 50 -35.10 -4.77 -6.55
C PRO A 50 -34.28 -4.20 -5.41
N ALA A 51 -33.25 -4.95 -4.97
CA ALA A 51 -32.33 -4.52 -3.93
C ALA A 51 -31.78 -3.10 -4.19
N GLU A 52 -31.90 -2.62 -5.44
CA GLU A 52 -31.62 -1.27 -5.90
C GLU A 52 -32.51 -0.16 -5.33
N ALA A 53 -33.77 -0.37 -4.94
CA ALA A 53 -34.62 0.75 -4.48
C ALA A 53 -34.26 1.25 -3.05
N VAL A 54 -33.81 0.33 -2.18
CA VAL A 54 -33.20 0.70 -0.89
C VAL A 54 -31.77 1.20 -1.12
N ASN A 55 -31.06 0.63 -2.11
CA ASN A 55 -29.72 1.09 -2.49
C ASN A 55 -29.70 2.44 -3.22
N THR A 56 -30.84 2.93 -3.75
CA THR A 56 -30.93 4.22 -4.46
C THR A 56 -31.01 5.40 -3.49
N THR A 57 -31.62 5.20 -2.32
CA THR A 57 -31.62 6.22 -1.26
C THR A 57 -30.26 6.29 -0.55
N VAL A 58 -29.54 5.16 -0.47
CA VAL A 58 -28.16 5.15 0.04
C VAL A 58 -27.16 5.63 -1.03
N SER A 59 -27.34 5.26 -2.31
CA SER A 59 -26.49 5.72 -3.43
C SER A 59 -26.57 7.22 -3.69
N SER A 60 -27.71 7.87 -3.44
CA SER A 60 -27.84 9.32 -3.64
C SER A 60 -27.24 10.16 -2.50
N VAL A 61 -26.98 9.56 -1.34
CA VAL A 61 -26.24 10.17 -0.22
C VAL A 61 -24.73 9.88 -0.32
N VAL A 62 -24.35 8.78 -0.97
CA VAL A 62 -22.96 8.34 -1.26
C VAL A 62 -22.36 9.06 -2.50
N SER A 63 -22.75 10.31 -2.77
CA SER A 63 -22.10 11.14 -3.82
C SER A 63 -20.94 11.99 -3.29
N ASN A 64 -20.67 11.95 -1.98
CA ASN A 64 -19.46 12.55 -1.41
C ASN A 64 -18.27 11.60 -1.63
N PHE A 65 -17.81 11.54 -2.88
CA PHE A 65 -16.54 10.96 -3.27
C PHE A 65 -15.42 11.73 -2.57
N VAL A 66 -14.79 11.11 -1.56
CA VAL A 66 -13.59 11.65 -0.91
C VAL A 66 -12.46 11.72 -1.94
N PRO A 67 -11.79 12.87 -2.14
CA PRO A 67 -10.64 12.94 -3.01
C PRO A 67 -9.50 12.08 -2.46
N LYS A 68 -9.11 11.05 -3.22
CA LYS A 68 -7.97 10.16 -2.94
C LYS A 68 -6.68 10.90 -2.53
N GLU A 69 -6.52 12.15 -2.97
CA GLU A 69 -5.34 12.97 -2.66
C GLU A 69 -5.31 13.59 -1.27
N GLU A 70 -6.44 13.80 -0.60
CA GLU A 70 -6.43 14.26 0.80
C GLU A 70 -5.97 13.13 1.73
N VAL A 71 -6.51 11.92 1.52
CA VAL A 71 -6.07 10.70 2.21
C VAL A 71 -4.59 10.45 1.96
N ARG A 72 -4.15 10.53 0.70
CA ARG A 72 -2.74 10.36 0.32
C ARG A 72 -1.80 11.35 1.01
N ALA A 73 -2.18 12.63 1.11
CA ALA A 73 -1.36 13.65 1.76
C ALA A 73 -1.14 13.34 3.24
N VAL A 74 -2.18 12.91 3.95
CA VAL A 74 -2.10 12.49 5.36
C VAL A 74 -1.18 11.27 5.51
N LEU A 75 -1.30 10.27 4.65
CA LEU A 75 -0.46 9.06 4.68
C LEU A 75 1.02 9.35 4.41
N VAL A 76 1.33 10.22 3.46
CA VAL A 76 2.72 10.59 3.14
C VAL A 76 3.38 11.33 4.32
N ASP A 77 2.66 12.24 4.96
CA ASP A 77 3.13 12.93 6.17
C ASP A 77 3.33 11.95 7.34
N GLN A 78 2.38 11.03 7.57
CA GLN A 78 2.50 10.03 8.64
C GLN A 78 3.64 9.02 8.42
N ASN A 79 3.83 8.51 7.21
CA ASN A 79 4.96 7.61 6.90
C ASN A 79 6.32 8.28 7.14
N SER A 80 6.40 9.60 7.00
CA SER A 80 7.62 10.35 7.24
C SER A 80 7.98 10.42 8.74
N ARG A 81 6.99 10.27 9.63
CA ARG A 81 7.16 10.39 11.09
C ARG A 81 7.51 9.07 11.80
N GLN A 82 7.34 7.91 11.14
CA GLN A 82 7.55 6.57 11.71
C GLN A 82 6.72 6.26 12.98
N ASP A 83 5.69 7.06 13.27
CA ASP A 83 4.82 6.88 14.43
C ASP A 83 3.64 5.93 14.13
N ALA A 84 2.89 5.59 15.18
CA ALA A 84 1.63 4.87 15.03
C ALA A 84 0.65 5.64 14.10
N PRO A 85 -0.18 4.94 13.32
CA PRO A 85 -1.12 5.58 12.40
C PRO A 85 -2.08 6.50 13.17
N ASP A 86 -2.15 7.77 12.78
CA ASP A 86 -3.11 8.72 13.34
C ASP A 86 -4.38 8.72 12.48
N PHE A 87 -5.34 7.89 12.90
CA PHE A 87 -6.64 7.79 12.24
C PHE A 87 -7.50 9.04 12.41
N SER A 88 -7.23 9.89 13.41
CA SER A 88 -8.00 11.12 13.62
C SER A 88 -7.82 12.06 12.43
N ALA A 89 -6.58 12.30 12.02
CA ALA A 89 -6.27 13.12 10.85
C ALA A 89 -6.87 12.54 9.56
N LEU A 90 -6.92 11.21 9.43
CA LEU A 90 -7.56 10.54 8.30
C LEU A 90 -9.07 10.77 8.30
N TYR A 91 -9.73 10.62 9.45
CA TYR A 91 -11.17 10.82 9.57
C TYR A 91 -11.59 12.28 9.40
N ASP A 92 -10.79 13.22 9.90
CA ASP A 92 -11.03 14.66 9.74
C ASP A 92 -10.97 15.10 8.27
N SER A 93 -10.24 14.35 7.42
CA SER A 93 -10.19 14.60 5.97
C SER A 93 -11.50 14.21 5.28
N VAL A 94 -12.22 13.20 5.76
CA VAL A 94 -13.40 12.63 5.08
C VAL A 94 -14.73 13.05 5.70
N SER A 95 -14.73 13.42 6.98
CA SER A 95 -15.93 13.83 7.70
C SER A 95 -15.61 14.90 8.74
N LYS A 96 -16.28 16.05 8.62
CA LYS A 96 -16.23 17.14 9.62
C LYS A 96 -17.47 17.12 10.52
N SER A 97 -18.18 16.00 10.60
CA SER A 97 -19.46 15.93 11.31
C SER A 97 -19.26 15.96 12.83
N ASN A 98 -19.92 16.89 13.51
CA ASN A 98 -19.94 16.99 14.97
C ASN A 98 -20.77 15.88 15.65
N HIS A 99 -21.47 15.05 14.87
CA HIS A 99 -22.44 14.03 15.32
C HIS A 99 -22.10 12.65 14.75
N SER A 100 -20.86 12.26 14.96
CA SER A 100 -20.22 11.12 14.33
C SER A 100 -20.43 9.80 15.10
N VAL A 101 -19.98 8.69 14.52
CA VAL A 101 -19.96 7.34 15.15
C VAL A 101 -19.43 7.36 16.60
N TYR A 102 -18.48 8.25 16.90
CA TYR A 102 -17.92 8.45 18.25
C TYR A 102 -18.96 8.87 19.29
N LYS A 103 -19.99 9.61 18.88
CA LYS A 103 -21.06 10.02 19.79
C LYS A 103 -21.97 8.85 20.13
N VAL A 104 -22.21 7.96 19.19
CA VAL A 104 -22.95 6.71 19.45
C VAL A 104 -22.14 5.78 20.35
N GLU A 105 -20.83 5.69 20.14
CA GLU A 105 -19.92 4.98 21.04
C GLU A 105 -19.99 5.55 22.46
N GLU A 106 -19.93 6.88 22.62
CA GLU A 106 -20.04 7.55 23.92
C GLU A 106 -21.38 7.26 24.61
N ILE A 107 -22.50 7.36 23.89
CA ILE A 107 -23.83 7.05 24.42
C ILE A 107 -23.89 5.58 24.85
N LEU A 108 -23.45 4.66 23.99
CA LEU A 108 -23.50 3.22 24.29
C LEU A 108 -22.52 2.81 25.41
N ALA A 109 -21.48 3.58 25.64
CA ALA A 109 -20.54 3.38 26.75
C ALA A 109 -21.15 3.74 28.12
N GLN A 110 -22.28 4.47 28.16
CA GLN A 110 -22.91 4.86 29.41
C GLN A 110 -23.32 3.63 30.25
N PRO A 111 -23.02 3.61 31.56
CA PRO A 111 -23.24 2.43 32.42
C PRO A 111 -24.69 1.92 32.42
N GLU A 112 -25.63 2.85 32.28
CA GLU A 112 -27.08 2.61 32.28
C GLU A 112 -27.53 1.77 31.07
N LEU A 113 -26.77 1.83 29.97
CA LEU A 113 -27.07 1.11 28.74
C LEU A 113 -26.32 -0.22 28.66
N GLN A 114 -25.18 -0.40 29.33
CA GLN A 114 -24.31 -1.57 29.12
C GLN A 114 -25.02 -2.92 29.37
N ASN A 115 -25.85 -3.00 30.40
CA ASN A 115 -26.56 -4.23 30.81
C ASN A 115 -27.88 -4.48 30.06
N LEU A 116 -28.29 -3.57 29.17
CA LEU A 116 -29.53 -3.72 28.41
C LEU A 116 -29.33 -4.62 27.18
N PRO A 117 -30.40 -5.31 26.72
CA PRO A 117 -30.39 -6.04 25.44
C PRO A 117 -29.98 -5.14 24.27
N LYS A 118 -29.27 -5.70 23.28
CA LYS A 118 -28.75 -4.97 22.10
C LYS A 118 -29.80 -4.07 21.44
N GLU A 119 -31.02 -4.58 21.27
CA GLU A 119 -32.12 -3.86 20.64
C GLU A 119 -32.60 -2.67 21.47
N THR A 120 -32.65 -2.81 22.81
CA THR A 120 -33.01 -1.73 23.73
C THR A 120 -31.93 -0.64 23.77
N ARG A 121 -30.65 -1.03 23.74
CA ARG A 121 -29.52 -0.08 23.64
C ARG A 121 -29.57 0.73 22.35
N ALA A 122 -29.84 0.07 21.23
CA ALA A 122 -29.97 0.74 19.93
C ALA A 122 -31.15 1.74 19.92
N LYS A 123 -32.30 1.36 20.49
CA LYS A 123 -33.46 2.26 20.62
C LYS A 123 -33.16 3.45 21.53
N ALA A 124 -32.49 3.24 22.67
CA ALA A 124 -32.09 4.30 23.59
C ALA A 124 -31.07 5.26 22.94
N ALA A 125 -30.07 4.72 22.23
CA ALA A 125 -29.10 5.53 21.50
C ALA A 125 -29.76 6.35 20.38
N ALA A 126 -30.70 5.77 19.62
CA ALA A 126 -31.44 6.49 18.58
C ALA A 126 -32.32 7.62 19.15
N VAL A 127 -32.86 7.45 20.37
CA VAL A 127 -33.60 8.51 21.06
C VAL A 127 -32.66 9.62 21.54
N ALA A 128 -31.50 9.25 22.12
CA ALA A 128 -30.48 10.21 22.55
C ALA A 128 -29.92 11.03 21.36
N LEU A 129 -29.65 10.37 20.21
CA LEU A 129 -29.25 11.04 18.97
C LEU A 129 -30.30 12.07 18.52
N ARG A 130 -31.58 11.67 18.48
CA ARG A 130 -32.67 12.58 18.13
C ARG A 130 -32.80 13.75 19.10
N ALA A 131 -32.56 13.54 20.40
CA ALA A 131 -32.58 14.61 21.39
C ALA A 131 -31.44 15.63 21.20
N MET A 132 -30.32 15.21 20.61
CA MET A 132 -29.20 16.09 20.25
C MET A 132 -29.34 16.71 18.85
N GLY A 133 -30.39 16.38 18.10
CA GLY A 133 -30.63 16.88 16.75
C GLY A 133 -29.89 16.13 15.65
N SER A 134 -29.37 14.93 15.93
CA SER A 134 -28.69 14.07 14.94
C SER A 134 -29.59 12.95 14.46
N SER A 135 -29.45 12.56 13.19
CA SER A 135 -30.18 11.41 12.63
C SER A 135 -29.34 10.13 12.66
N VAL A 136 -30.01 8.97 12.63
CA VAL A 136 -29.29 7.68 12.56
C VAL A 136 -28.65 7.52 11.18
N GLU A 137 -29.29 8.09 10.15
CA GLU A 137 -28.82 8.14 8.78
C GLU A 137 -27.50 8.90 8.66
N GLU A 138 -27.34 10.03 9.36
CA GLU A 138 -26.07 10.78 9.43
C GLU A 138 -24.94 9.94 10.03
N VAL A 139 -25.22 9.18 11.09
CA VAL A 139 -24.23 8.31 11.73
C VAL A 139 -23.83 7.16 10.81
N ILE A 140 -24.78 6.56 10.10
CA ILE A 140 -24.51 5.50 9.13
C ILE A 140 -23.64 6.04 7.99
N GLN A 141 -23.94 7.24 7.49
CA GLN A 141 -23.15 7.88 6.44
C GLN A 141 -21.72 8.20 6.93
N ASP A 142 -21.57 8.70 8.15
CA ASP A 142 -20.26 8.96 8.77
C ASP A 142 -19.44 7.67 8.92
N ALA A 143 -20.07 6.58 9.37
CA ALA A 143 -19.41 5.27 9.48
C ALA A 143 -18.91 4.77 8.13
N TYR A 144 -19.74 4.88 7.10
CA TYR A 144 -19.41 4.45 5.75
C TYR A 144 -18.24 5.26 5.16
N LEU A 145 -18.25 6.59 5.34
CA LEU A 145 -17.15 7.44 4.87
C LEU A 145 -15.82 7.12 5.55
N LYS A 146 -15.84 6.83 6.86
CA LYS A 146 -14.64 6.45 7.61
C LYS A 146 -14.11 5.07 7.20
N ASP A 147 -14.99 4.10 7.00
CA ASP A 147 -14.65 2.76 6.51
C ASP A 147 -14.02 2.83 5.12
N GLN A 148 -14.63 3.58 4.20
CA GLN A 148 -14.09 3.82 2.87
C GLN A 148 -12.74 4.55 2.91
N ALA A 149 -12.54 5.47 3.86
CA ALA A 149 -11.27 6.14 4.06
C ALA A 149 -10.17 5.17 4.53
N LEU A 150 -10.52 4.21 5.40
CA LEU A 150 -9.60 3.15 5.84
C LEU A 150 -9.21 2.25 4.67
N ASP A 151 -10.17 1.81 3.86
CA ASP A 151 -9.90 0.97 2.69
C ASP A 151 -8.97 1.67 1.68
N GLN A 152 -9.23 2.96 1.41
CA GLN A 152 -8.37 3.77 0.54
C GLN A 152 -6.98 3.97 1.12
N ALA A 153 -6.90 4.24 2.43
CA ALA A 153 -5.64 4.38 3.13
C ALA A 153 -4.81 3.10 3.08
N GLU A 154 -5.44 1.95 3.30
CA GLU A 154 -4.78 0.64 3.21
C GLU A 154 -4.24 0.39 1.79
N LEU A 155 -5.07 0.63 0.77
CA LEU A 155 -4.66 0.45 -0.62
C LEU A 155 -3.45 1.33 -0.98
N LEU A 156 -3.49 2.61 -0.59
CA LEU A 156 -2.39 3.55 -0.80
C LEU A 156 -1.14 3.14 -0.04
N GLN A 157 -1.26 2.72 1.21
CA GLN A 157 -0.12 2.27 2.01
C GLN A 157 0.53 1.02 1.41
N ARG A 158 -0.28 0.08 0.88
CA ARG A 158 0.24 -1.08 0.15
C ARG A 158 1.00 -0.67 -1.11
N GLN A 159 0.51 0.31 -1.86
CA GLN A 159 1.19 0.85 -3.04
C GLN A 159 2.52 1.52 -2.67
N LEU A 160 2.52 2.41 -1.69
CA LEU A 160 3.74 3.09 -1.20
C LEU A 160 4.77 2.09 -0.68
N SER A 161 4.32 1.06 0.04
CA SER A 161 5.20 -0.02 0.51
C SER A 161 5.81 -0.79 -0.67
N HIS A 162 5.01 -1.10 -1.68
CA HIS A 162 5.47 -1.80 -2.88
C HIS A 162 6.47 -0.96 -3.68
N GLU A 163 6.18 0.31 -3.92
CA GLU A 163 7.09 1.26 -4.60
C GLU A 163 8.41 1.39 -3.84
N THR A 164 8.34 1.51 -2.51
CA THR A 164 9.54 1.60 -1.66
C THR A 164 10.39 0.33 -1.76
N LYS A 165 9.76 -0.85 -1.73
CA LYS A 165 10.46 -2.13 -1.91
C LYS A 165 11.13 -2.22 -3.26
N GLN A 166 10.41 -1.94 -4.35
CA GLN A 166 10.96 -1.96 -5.70
C GLN A 166 12.16 -1.02 -5.85
N ARG A 167 12.03 0.23 -5.37
CA ARG A 167 13.13 1.21 -5.41
C ARG A 167 14.35 0.72 -4.64
N ASN A 168 14.14 0.17 -3.44
CA ASN A 168 15.23 -0.32 -2.61
C ASN A 168 15.90 -1.57 -3.23
N GLU A 169 15.12 -2.50 -3.79
CA GLU A 169 15.63 -3.68 -4.50
C GLU A 169 16.46 -3.29 -5.72
N ALA A 170 16.00 -2.31 -6.51
CA ALA A 170 16.76 -1.76 -7.63
C ALA A 170 18.10 -1.17 -7.14
N ARG A 171 18.08 -0.35 -6.07
CA ARG A 171 19.29 0.24 -5.52
C ARG A 171 20.25 -0.79 -4.94
N ILE A 172 19.74 -1.86 -4.33
CA ILE A 172 20.56 -2.99 -3.86
C ILE A 172 21.26 -3.64 -5.05
N GLY A 173 20.54 -3.86 -6.16
CA GLY A 173 21.11 -4.40 -7.39
C GLY A 173 22.23 -3.53 -7.96
N GLU A 174 22.04 -2.21 -8.02
CA GLU A 174 23.07 -1.25 -8.44
C GLU A 174 24.31 -1.32 -7.55
N ILE A 175 24.13 -1.31 -6.22
CA ILE A 175 25.25 -1.40 -5.27
C ILE A 175 26.02 -2.71 -5.46
N GLN A 176 25.33 -3.82 -5.68
CA GLN A 176 25.99 -5.10 -5.93
C GLN A 176 26.84 -5.06 -7.20
N GLN A 177 26.33 -4.45 -8.28
CA GLN A 177 27.09 -4.26 -9.51
C GLN A 177 28.31 -3.35 -9.32
N GLU A 178 28.17 -2.25 -8.57
CA GLU A 178 29.27 -1.35 -8.23
C GLU A 178 30.37 -2.11 -7.45
N VAL A 179 29.98 -2.94 -6.48
CA VAL A 179 30.90 -3.79 -5.71
C VAL A 179 31.63 -4.79 -6.61
N ASP A 180 30.91 -5.50 -7.48
CA ASP A 180 31.50 -6.50 -8.38
C ASP A 180 32.52 -5.87 -9.34
N GLN A 181 32.19 -4.69 -9.90
CA GLN A 181 33.10 -3.93 -10.75
C GLN A 181 34.35 -3.48 -10.00
N PHE A 182 34.17 -2.97 -8.78
CA PHE A 182 35.28 -2.53 -7.94
C PHE A 182 36.21 -3.69 -7.59
N LEU A 183 35.67 -4.84 -7.18
CA LEU A 183 36.44 -6.04 -6.88
C LEU A 183 37.21 -6.53 -8.10
N LYS A 184 36.57 -6.55 -9.28
CA LYS A 184 37.24 -6.92 -10.53
C LYS A 184 38.41 -6.00 -10.83
N ALA A 185 38.21 -4.68 -10.76
CA ALA A 185 39.25 -3.70 -10.99
C ALA A 185 40.43 -3.87 -10.03
N LYS A 186 40.15 -4.06 -8.73
CA LYS A 186 41.18 -4.25 -7.71
C LYS A 186 41.93 -5.57 -7.84
N ASN A 187 41.26 -6.65 -8.22
CA ASN A 187 41.94 -7.90 -8.52
C ASN A 187 42.85 -7.78 -9.75
N THR A 188 42.42 -7.06 -10.80
CA THR A 188 43.30 -6.77 -11.96
C THR A 188 44.52 -5.96 -11.55
N GLU A 189 44.36 -4.96 -10.68
CA GLU A 189 45.47 -4.17 -10.15
C GLU A 189 46.45 -5.03 -9.32
N ILE A 190 45.93 -5.93 -8.47
CA ILE A 190 46.76 -6.86 -7.69
C ILE A 190 47.55 -7.80 -8.61
N GLU A 191 46.94 -8.35 -9.65
CA GLU A 191 47.64 -9.24 -10.59
C GLU A 191 48.71 -8.49 -11.38
N ALA A 192 48.47 -7.24 -11.78
CA ALA A 192 49.48 -6.41 -12.43
C ALA A 192 50.69 -6.16 -11.51
N LEU A 193 50.45 -5.84 -10.23
CA LEU A 193 51.53 -5.63 -9.25
C LEU A 193 52.30 -6.91 -8.96
N ARG A 194 51.64 -8.08 -8.96
CA ARG A 194 52.30 -9.39 -8.81
C ARG A 194 53.23 -9.67 -9.99
N GLU A 195 52.76 -9.40 -11.20
CA GLU A 195 53.56 -9.57 -12.41
C GLU A 195 54.77 -8.62 -12.42
N GLU A 196 54.59 -7.36 -12.01
CA GLU A 196 55.70 -6.40 -11.89
C GLU A 196 56.77 -6.88 -10.89
N ASN A 197 56.34 -7.35 -9.71
CA ASN A 197 57.26 -7.93 -8.73
C ASN A 197 58.01 -9.15 -9.29
N TYR A 198 57.30 -10.05 -9.96
CA TYR A 198 57.90 -11.23 -10.58
C TYR A 198 58.96 -10.84 -11.63
N GLN A 199 58.66 -9.86 -12.49
CA GLN A 199 59.61 -9.35 -13.49
C GLN A 199 60.84 -8.71 -12.83
N SER A 200 60.66 -7.93 -11.76
CA SER A 200 61.75 -7.35 -11.00
C SER A 200 62.67 -8.42 -10.40
N ASP A 201 62.10 -9.48 -9.81
CA ASP A 201 62.87 -10.60 -9.26
C ASP A 201 63.66 -11.32 -10.37
N GLN A 202 63.05 -11.57 -11.52
CA GLN A 202 63.74 -12.17 -12.67
C GLN A 202 64.91 -11.31 -13.16
N GLN A 203 64.72 -9.99 -13.26
CA GLN A 203 65.79 -9.05 -13.64
C GLN A 203 66.93 -9.05 -12.62
N LEU A 204 66.61 -9.09 -11.32
CA LEU A 204 67.62 -9.16 -10.27
C LEU A 204 68.40 -10.46 -10.35
N HIS A 205 67.74 -11.60 -10.54
CA HIS A 205 68.41 -12.90 -10.71
C HIS A 205 69.38 -12.89 -11.89
N GLN A 206 68.92 -12.43 -13.07
CA GLN A 206 69.78 -12.30 -14.25
C GLN A 206 70.97 -11.38 -14.00
N TRP A 207 70.76 -10.25 -13.32
CA TRP A 207 71.83 -9.32 -12.96
C TRP A 207 72.86 -9.94 -12.02
N VAL A 208 72.42 -10.68 -10.99
CA VAL A 208 73.30 -11.35 -10.05
C VAL A 208 74.17 -12.41 -10.76
N GLU A 209 73.58 -13.17 -11.68
CA GLU A 209 74.32 -14.15 -12.50
C GLU A 209 75.35 -13.46 -13.40
N ALA A 210 74.95 -12.43 -14.14
CA ALA A 210 75.84 -11.65 -15.00
C ALA A 210 77.00 -11.02 -14.20
N LYS A 211 76.69 -10.44 -13.03
CA LYS A 211 77.67 -9.89 -12.11
C LYS A 211 78.68 -10.94 -11.64
N LEU A 212 78.23 -12.16 -11.34
CA LEU A 212 79.13 -13.24 -10.93
C LEU A 212 80.06 -13.67 -12.07
N GLN A 213 79.54 -13.77 -13.30
CA GLN A 213 80.35 -14.08 -14.48
C GLN A 213 81.40 -13.00 -14.72
N GLU A 214 81.03 -11.73 -14.63
CA GLU A 214 81.98 -10.62 -14.81
C GLU A 214 83.04 -10.60 -13.70
N LYS A 215 82.66 -10.86 -12.45
CA LYS A 215 83.63 -11.02 -11.36
C LYS A 215 84.64 -12.14 -11.63
N LYS A 216 84.19 -13.29 -12.14
CA LYS A 216 85.07 -14.40 -12.55
C LYS A 216 86.03 -13.98 -13.66
N ARG A 217 85.54 -13.25 -14.66
CA ARG A 217 86.37 -12.71 -15.76
C ARG A 217 87.43 -11.74 -15.23
N LEU A 218 87.06 -10.81 -14.36
CA LEU A 218 88.00 -9.87 -13.74
C LEU A 218 89.06 -10.58 -12.89
N PHE A 219 88.66 -11.59 -12.11
CA PHE A 219 89.59 -12.40 -11.32
C PHE A 219 90.62 -13.11 -12.22
N GLN A 220 90.16 -13.74 -13.31
CA GLN A 220 91.06 -14.39 -14.29
C GLN A 220 92.04 -13.41 -14.94
N ILE A 221 91.63 -12.17 -15.19
CA ILE A 221 92.54 -11.14 -15.74
C ILE A 221 93.58 -10.74 -14.68
N LEU A 222 93.14 -10.51 -13.44
CA LEU A 222 94.00 -10.06 -12.35
C LEU A 222 95.00 -11.12 -11.88
N SER A 223 94.69 -12.41 -12.00
CA SER A 223 95.62 -13.48 -11.63
C SER A 223 96.91 -13.48 -12.47
N HIS A 224 96.92 -12.83 -13.64
CA HIS A 224 98.14 -12.63 -14.42
C HIS A 224 99.09 -11.58 -13.81
N PHE A 225 98.59 -10.70 -12.93
CA PHE A 225 99.34 -9.56 -12.39
C PHE A 225 99.63 -9.66 -10.89
N VAL A 226 98.95 -10.55 -10.16
CA VAL A 226 99.02 -10.67 -8.71
C VAL A 226 99.23 -12.14 -8.32
N ALA A 227 100.29 -12.44 -7.54
CA ALA A 227 100.50 -13.78 -6.98
C ALA A 227 99.41 -14.11 -5.95
N ASP A 228 98.95 -15.37 -5.97
CA ASP A 228 97.65 -15.92 -5.53
C ASP A 228 96.92 -15.35 -4.29
N ASP A 229 97.57 -14.64 -3.36
CA ASP A 229 97.00 -14.37 -2.03
C ASP A 229 96.60 -12.91 -1.74
N SER A 230 96.72 -11.95 -2.67
CA SER A 230 96.37 -10.53 -2.39
C SER A 230 95.20 -9.93 -3.19
N ALA A 231 94.64 -10.65 -4.16
CA ALA A 231 93.45 -10.20 -4.89
C ALA A 231 92.16 -10.49 -4.09
N ASN A 232 91.87 -9.68 -3.08
CA ASN A 232 90.60 -9.75 -2.33
C ASN A 232 89.42 -9.19 -3.17
N ILE A 233 89.17 -9.79 -4.35
CA ILE A 233 87.84 -9.72 -4.94
C ILE A 233 87.04 -10.76 -4.19
N THR A 234 86.16 -10.30 -3.31
CA THR A 234 85.22 -11.17 -2.63
C THR A 234 84.32 -11.79 -3.71
N LEU A 235 84.63 -13.04 -4.12
CA LEU A 235 83.68 -14.02 -4.65
C LEU A 235 82.74 -14.38 -3.47
N GLY A 236 82.02 -13.37 -2.99
CA GLY A 236 81.21 -13.44 -1.79
C GLY A 236 80.07 -14.43 -1.97
N GLU A 237 79.91 -15.23 -0.92
CA GLU A 237 78.75 -16.02 -0.50
C GLU A 237 77.73 -16.32 -1.60
N MET A 238 77.79 -17.57 -2.07
CA MET A 238 76.60 -18.26 -2.57
C MET A 238 75.49 -18.12 -1.53
N PRO A 239 74.26 -17.72 -1.90
CA PRO A 239 73.13 -17.73 -0.98
C PRO A 239 72.76 -19.19 -0.65
N GLY A 240 73.48 -19.76 0.32
CA GLY A 240 73.06 -20.93 1.07
C GLY A 240 71.90 -20.52 1.97
N GLY A 241 70.85 -21.34 1.95
CA GLY A 241 69.58 -21.05 2.58
C GLY A 241 69.66 -20.68 4.06
N ALA A 242 68.78 -19.75 4.45
CA ALA A 242 68.30 -19.61 5.81
C ALA A 242 66.91 -18.97 5.79
N GLY A 243 65.89 -19.80 6.04
CA GLY A 243 64.63 -19.50 6.73
C GLY A 243 63.82 -18.26 6.32
N ARG A 244 62.67 -18.51 5.71
CA ARG A 244 61.38 -18.62 6.41
C ARG A 244 60.32 -19.24 5.51
#